data_AF-A0A7V8AJG6-F1
#
_entry.id   AF-A0A7V8AJG6-F1
#
_cell.length_a   1.000
_cell.length_b   1.000
_cell.length_c   1.000
_cell.angle_alpha   90.00
_cell.angle_beta   90.00
_cell.angle_gamma   90.00
#
_symmetry.space_group_name_H-M   'P 1'
#
loop_
_entity.id
_entity.type
_entity.pdbx_description
1 polymer ?
#
loop_
_entity_poly.entity_id
_entity_poly.type
_entity_poly.pdbx_seq_one_letter_code
_entity_poly.pdbx_strand_id
1 'polypeptide(L)'
;MRPGRTLEYLTDWGGKTPGMAARVAGIFHVVETVIAHTWQEEVPLATMARALDYMAVATAHARQAFSIMGSDQRLASAQRLWEWIESGRRERFSIRDAWQVLKGSFLRMADLRDAFDLLEERGYVRTVIRPSEGGRPPSPTVFVRPDMWRM
;
A
#
# COMPACT_ATOMS: atom_id res chain seq x y z
N MET A 1 0.38 1.54 16.23
CA MET A 1 0.85 2.20 15.00
C MET A 1 0.11 3.51 14.84
N ARG A 2 0.78 4.57 14.39
CA ARG A 2 0.21 5.92 14.34
C ARG A 2 0.22 6.45 12.90
N PRO A 3 -0.72 7.33 12.53
CA PRO A 3 -0.67 8.04 11.27
C PRO A 3 0.66 8.79 11.08
N GLY A 4 1.20 8.77 9.86
CA GLY A 4 2.46 9.38 9.45
C GLY A 4 3.73 8.66 9.89
N ARG A 5 3.65 7.41 10.37
CA ARG A 5 4.82 6.65 10.87
C ARG A 5 5.14 5.45 9.98
N THR A 6 6.35 4.94 10.16
CA THR A 6 7.02 3.93 9.32
C THR A 6 6.25 2.63 9.05
N LEU A 7 5.26 2.29 9.89
CA LEU A 7 4.43 1.08 9.76
C LEU A 7 2.93 1.38 9.60
N GLU A 8 2.53 2.63 9.33
CA GLU A 8 1.12 3.02 9.21
C GLU A 8 0.31 2.10 8.29
N TYR A 9 0.89 1.70 7.15
CA TYR A 9 0.25 0.84 6.16
C TYR A 9 0.46 -0.66 6.39
N LEU A 10 1.10 -1.04 7.51
CA LEU A 10 1.47 -2.40 7.88
C LEU A 10 0.87 -2.83 9.22
N THR A 11 -0.33 -2.34 9.54
CA THR A 11 -1.03 -2.58 10.81
C THR A 11 -1.20 -4.06 11.15
N ASP A 12 -1.58 -4.88 10.18
CA ASP A 12 -1.69 -6.33 10.36
C ASP A 12 -0.32 -6.98 10.67
N TRP A 13 0.73 -6.62 9.93
CA TRP A 13 2.07 -7.16 10.14
C TRP A 13 2.67 -6.75 11.49
N GLY A 14 2.68 -5.45 11.80
CA GLY A 14 3.31 -5.01 13.04
C GLY A 14 2.46 -5.24 14.29
N GLY A 15 1.14 -5.52 14.14
CA GLY A 15 0.35 -6.10 15.23
C GLY A 15 0.83 -7.51 15.61
N LYS A 16 1.40 -8.25 14.66
CA LYS A 16 1.95 -9.61 14.87
C LYS A 16 3.41 -9.62 15.30
N THR A 17 4.13 -8.51 15.13
CA THR A 17 5.59 -8.41 15.37
C THR A 17 6.01 -8.77 16.80
N PRO A 18 5.31 -8.36 17.88
CA PRO A 18 5.68 -8.78 19.23
C PRO A 18 5.66 -10.31 19.42
N GLY A 19 4.60 -10.97 18.91
CA GLY A 19 4.49 -12.43 18.97
C GLY A 19 5.51 -13.14 18.08
N MET A 20 5.85 -12.57 16.92
CA MET A 20 6.92 -13.08 16.06
C MET A 20 8.29 -12.99 16.75
N ALA A 21 8.60 -11.86 17.38
CA ALA A 21 9.85 -11.69 18.13
C ALA A 21 10.00 -12.74 19.24
N ALA A 22 8.93 -13.00 20.01
CA ALA A 22 8.93 -14.03 21.05
C ALA A 22 9.19 -15.44 20.48
N ARG A 23 8.59 -15.79 19.32
CA ARG A 23 8.84 -17.08 18.67
C ARG A 23 10.27 -17.21 18.15
N VAL A 24 10.81 -16.16 17.54
CA VAL A 24 12.22 -16.14 17.08
C VAL A 24 13.17 -16.29 18.27
N ALA A 25 12.91 -15.61 19.38
CA ALA A 25 13.69 -15.76 20.61
C ALA A 25 13.65 -17.21 21.14
N GLY A 26 12.48 -17.85 21.11
CA GLY A 26 12.35 -19.26 21.46
C GLY A 26 13.15 -20.19 20.54
N ILE A 27 13.13 -19.95 19.22
CA ILE A 27 13.93 -20.72 18.26
C ILE A 27 15.43 -20.53 18.53
N PHE A 28 15.89 -19.30 18.71
CA PHE A 28 17.29 -19.03 19.04
C PHE A 28 17.71 -19.73 20.33
N HIS A 29 16.86 -19.66 21.36
CA HIS A 29 17.12 -20.31 22.63
C HIS A 29 17.26 -21.83 22.47
N VAL A 30 16.30 -22.48 21.83
CA VAL A 30 16.33 -23.95 21.61
C VAL A 30 17.58 -24.36 20.83
N VAL A 31 17.92 -23.63 19.76
CA VAL A 31 19.10 -23.94 18.94
C VAL A 31 20.40 -23.84 19.74
N GLU A 32 20.49 -22.88 20.68
CA GLU A 32 21.67 -22.70 21.51
C GLU A 32 21.77 -23.69 22.67
N THR A 33 20.63 -24.13 23.22
CA THR A 33 20.58 -25.00 24.39
C THR A 33 20.39 -26.48 24.07
N VAL A 34 20.14 -26.84 22.80
CA VAL A 34 19.87 -28.23 22.38
C VAL A 34 20.98 -29.20 22.80
N ILE A 35 22.26 -28.82 22.66
CA ILE A 35 23.39 -29.68 23.01
C ILE A 35 23.48 -29.88 24.53
N ALA A 36 23.27 -28.81 25.29
CA ALA A 36 23.31 -28.83 26.75
C ALA A 36 22.06 -29.46 27.39
N HIS A 37 21.01 -29.73 26.59
CA HIS A 37 19.71 -30.23 27.04
C HIS A 37 18.98 -29.30 28.02
N THR A 38 19.23 -27.99 27.93
CA THR A 38 18.69 -26.97 28.85
C THR A 38 17.57 -26.12 28.24
N TRP A 39 16.91 -26.59 27.17
CA TRP A 39 15.85 -25.84 26.47
C TRP A 39 14.56 -25.61 27.27
N GLN A 40 14.44 -26.20 28.47
CA GLN A 40 13.35 -25.94 29.40
C GLN A 40 13.62 -24.76 30.34
N GLU A 41 14.84 -24.22 30.32
CA GLU A 41 15.18 -23.03 31.08
C GLU A 41 14.53 -21.79 30.46
N GLU A 42 14.49 -20.70 31.23
CA GLU A 42 13.93 -19.44 30.76
C GLU A 42 14.79 -18.83 29.63
N VAL A 43 14.12 -18.17 28.68
CA VAL A 43 14.81 -17.50 27.57
C VAL A 43 15.62 -16.31 28.12
N PRO A 44 16.95 -16.29 27.96
CA PRO A 44 17.78 -15.20 28.46
C PRO A 44 17.45 -13.87 27.77
N LEU A 45 17.62 -12.76 28.49
CA LEU A 45 17.43 -11.42 27.95
C LEU A 45 18.28 -11.15 26.69
N ALA A 46 19.52 -11.66 26.67
CA ALA A 46 20.41 -11.54 25.52
C ALA A 46 19.87 -12.23 24.26
N THR A 47 19.18 -13.37 24.43
CA THR A 47 18.53 -14.09 23.31
C THR A 47 17.33 -13.30 22.79
N MET A 48 16.54 -12.71 23.69
CA MET A 48 15.44 -11.82 23.30
C MET A 48 15.95 -10.56 22.56
N ALA A 49 17.05 -9.96 23.03
CA ALA A 49 17.66 -8.80 22.36
C ALA A 49 18.06 -9.12 20.91
N ARG A 50 18.74 -10.25 20.68
CA ARG A 50 19.13 -10.69 19.33
C ARG A 50 17.92 -10.99 18.44
N ALA A 51 16.84 -11.54 19.01
CA ALA A 51 15.60 -11.75 18.27
C ALA A 51 14.94 -10.42 17.86
N LEU A 52 15.00 -9.39 18.72
CA LEU A 52 14.53 -8.05 18.39
C LEU A 52 15.37 -7.40 17.28
N ASP A 53 16.70 -7.54 17.33
CA ASP A 53 17.59 -7.06 16.27
C ASP A 53 17.28 -7.72 14.92
N TYR A 54 17.09 -9.04 14.91
CA TYR A 54 16.63 -9.77 13.74
C TYR A 54 15.28 -9.25 13.23
N MET A 55 14.30 -9.06 14.12
CA MET A 55 12.98 -8.56 13.75
C MET A 55 13.01 -7.14 13.21
N ALA A 56 13.94 -6.29 13.64
CA ALA A 56 14.12 -4.96 13.07
C ALA A 56 14.50 -5.03 11.59
N VAL A 57 15.45 -5.91 11.24
CA VAL A 57 15.86 -6.15 9.85
C VAL A 57 14.73 -6.79 9.03
N ALA A 58 14.10 -7.84 9.57
CA ALA A 58 12.97 -8.51 8.92
C ALA A 58 11.81 -7.54 8.64
N THR A 59 11.56 -6.59 9.55
CA THR A 59 10.53 -5.55 9.36
C THR A 59 10.90 -4.59 8.23
N ALA A 60 12.18 -4.23 8.06
CA ALA A 60 12.63 -3.42 6.93
C ALA A 60 12.39 -4.15 5.59
N HIS A 61 12.66 -5.45 5.51
CA HIS A 61 12.37 -6.25 4.33
C HIS A 61 10.88 -6.42 4.07
N ALA A 62 10.09 -6.68 5.12
CA ALA A 62 8.64 -6.77 5.00
C ALA A 62 8.05 -5.50 4.38
N ARG A 63 8.53 -4.31 4.79
CA ARG A 63 8.12 -3.03 4.19
C ARG A 63 8.34 -2.99 2.68
N GLN A 64 9.52 -3.40 2.21
CA GLN A 64 9.78 -3.45 0.77
C GLN A 64 8.92 -4.50 0.06
N ALA A 65 8.78 -5.69 0.63
CA ALA A 65 7.98 -6.76 0.04
C ALA A 65 6.49 -6.37 -0.07
N PHE A 66 5.91 -5.80 0.99
CA PHE A 66 4.51 -5.38 0.99
C PHE A 66 4.25 -4.18 0.08
N SER A 67 5.22 -3.27 -0.07
CA SER A 67 5.16 -2.22 -1.09
C SER A 67 5.03 -2.79 -2.51
N ILE A 68 5.47 -4.03 -2.75
CA ILE A 68 5.41 -4.70 -4.05
C ILE A 68 4.13 -5.54 -4.20
N MET A 69 3.52 -6.00 -3.09
CA MET A 69 2.45 -7.03 -3.09
C MET A 69 1.00 -6.52 -3.21
N GLY A 70 0.76 -5.23 -3.47
CA GLY A 70 -0.46 -4.79 -4.17
C GLY A 70 -1.63 -4.20 -3.36
N SER A 71 -1.76 -4.44 -2.04
CA SER A 71 -2.84 -3.79 -1.26
C SER A 71 -2.60 -2.29 -1.05
N ASP A 72 -1.33 -1.89 -0.96
CA ASP A 72 -0.90 -0.48 -0.94
C ASP A 72 -0.87 0.11 -2.35
N GLN A 73 -0.71 -0.72 -3.38
CA GLN A 73 -0.60 -0.26 -4.77
C GLN A 73 -1.88 0.42 -5.27
N ARG A 74 -3.07 -0.10 -4.94
CA ARG A 74 -4.34 0.52 -5.37
C ARG A 74 -4.53 1.89 -4.71
N LEU A 75 -4.20 2.02 -3.43
CA LEU A 75 -4.27 3.29 -2.70
C LEU A 75 -3.21 4.27 -3.19
N ALA A 76 -1.95 3.84 -3.34
CA ALA A 76 -0.87 4.66 -3.85
C ALA A 76 -1.13 5.13 -5.30
N SER A 77 -1.73 4.27 -6.13
CA SER A 77 -2.13 4.61 -7.50
C SER A 77 -3.26 5.65 -7.50
N ALA A 78 -4.25 5.52 -6.62
CA ALA A 78 -5.30 6.53 -6.43
C ALA A 78 -4.75 7.85 -5.88
N GLN A 79 -3.81 7.82 -4.94
CA GLN A 79 -3.12 9.00 -4.40
C GLN A 79 -2.39 9.76 -5.52
N ARG A 80 -1.61 9.04 -6.34
CA ARG A 80 -0.88 9.64 -7.47
C ARG A 80 -1.81 10.23 -8.52
N LEU A 81 -2.90 9.53 -8.83
CA LEU A 81 -3.93 10.05 -9.71
C LEU A 81 -4.56 11.33 -9.12
N TRP A 82 -4.82 11.34 -7.81
CA TRP A 82 -5.35 12.51 -7.10
C TRP A 82 -4.40 13.71 -7.14
N GLU A 83 -3.11 13.51 -6.85
CA GLU A 83 -2.08 14.56 -6.93
C GLU A 83 -2.01 15.18 -8.34
N TRP A 84 -2.13 14.36 -9.38
CA TRP A 84 -2.19 14.84 -10.75
C TRP A 84 -3.49 15.65 -11.02
N ILE A 85 -4.63 15.22 -10.52
CA ILE A 85 -5.90 15.96 -10.64
C ILE A 85 -5.79 17.32 -9.94
N GLU A 86 -5.30 17.32 -8.71
CA GLU A 86 -5.19 18.47 -7.81
C GLU A 86 -4.20 19.51 -8.34
N SER A 87 -2.99 19.08 -8.75
CA SER A 87 -1.94 19.97 -9.27
C SER A 87 -2.36 20.79 -10.49
N GLY A 88 -3.29 20.28 -11.31
CA GLY A 88 -3.84 21.02 -12.45
C GLY A 88 -5.24 21.58 -12.23
N ARG A 89 -5.81 21.49 -11.02
CA ARG A 89 -7.20 21.84 -10.69
C ARG A 89 -8.19 21.32 -11.75
N ARG A 90 -8.02 20.06 -12.15
CA ARG A 90 -8.78 19.47 -13.27
C ARG A 90 -10.20 19.13 -12.81
N GLU A 91 -11.20 19.83 -13.33
CA GLU A 91 -12.61 19.55 -13.02
C GLU A 91 -13.19 18.42 -13.89
N ARG A 92 -12.68 18.27 -15.12
CA ARG A 92 -13.12 17.30 -16.12
C ARG A 92 -11.99 16.89 -17.05
N PHE A 93 -11.90 15.61 -17.38
CA PHE A 93 -10.89 15.07 -18.31
C PHE A 93 -11.32 13.69 -18.81
N SER A 94 -10.72 13.18 -19.89
CA SER A 94 -10.96 11.79 -20.32
C SER A 94 -9.94 10.82 -19.70
N ILE A 95 -10.33 9.54 -19.56
CA ILE A 95 -9.39 8.49 -19.14
C ILE A 95 -8.16 8.43 -20.07
N ARG A 96 -8.36 8.70 -21.38
CA ARG A 96 -7.26 8.75 -22.35
C ARG A 96 -6.27 9.87 -22.04
N ASP A 97 -6.75 11.05 -21.65
CA ASP A 97 -5.88 12.19 -21.31
C ASP A 97 -5.06 11.88 -20.06
N ALA A 98 -5.70 11.30 -19.04
CA ALA A 98 -5.02 10.83 -17.84
C ALA A 98 -3.94 9.80 -18.19
N TRP A 99 -4.26 8.80 -19.02
CA TRP A 99 -3.29 7.79 -19.44
C TRP A 99 -2.10 8.38 -20.21
N GLN A 100 -2.32 9.34 -21.12
CA GLN A 100 -1.21 9.91 -21.89
C GLN A 100 -0.16 10.62 -21.02
N VAL A 101 -0.60 11.25 -19.93
CA VAL A 101 0.29 11.92 -19.00
C VAL A 101 0.88 10.94 -17.99
N LEU A 102 0.06 10.02 -17.48
CA LEU A 102 0.41 9.13 -16.36
C LEU A 102 1.03 7.79 -16.79
N LYS A 103 1.14 7.49 -18.09
CA LYS A 103 1.77 6.24 -18.60
C LYS A 103 3.22 6.02 -18.15
N GLY A 104 3.93 7.06 -17.73
CA GLY A 104 5.27 6.93 -17.14
C GLY A 104 5.26 6.50 -15.67
N SER A 105 4.12 6.64 -14.99
CA SER A 105 3.94 6.34 -13.56
C SER A 105 3.03 5.15 -13.28
N PHE A 106 2.30 4.69 -14.29
CA PHE A 106 1.41 3.52 -14.24
C PHE A 106 1.93 2.48 -15.23
N LEU A 107 2.25 1.28 -14.73
CA LEU A 107 2.81 0.19 -15.53
C LEU A 107 1.77 -0.37 -16.51
N ARG A 108 0.51 -0.45 -16.11
CA ARG A 108 -0.58 -0.98 -16.93
C ARG A 108 -1.82 -0.08 -16.85
N MET A 109 -2.62 -0.12 -17.91
CA MET A 109 -3.93 0.55 -17.94
C MET A 109 -4.87 0.00 -16.85
N ALA A 110 -4.74 -1.27 -16.48
CA ALA A 110 -5.50 -1.86 -15.38
C ALA A 110 -5.24 -1.14 -14.05
N ASP A 111 -3.98 -0.82 -13.75
CA ASP A 111 -3.61 -0.14 -12.51
C ASP A 111 -4.21 1.29 -12.45
N LEU A 112 -4.33 1.96 -13.60
CA LEU A 112 -4.99 3.26 -13.69
C LEU A 112 -6.51 3.16 -13.50
N ARG A 113 -7.14 2.07 -13.99
CA ARG A 113 -8.58 1.83 -13.78
C ARG A 113 -8.86 1.54 -12.31
N ASP A 114 -8.07 0.70 -11.67
CA ASP A 114 -8.23 0.38 -10.24
C ASP A 114 -8.13 1.64 -9.35
N ALA A 115 -7.31 2.62 -9.77
CA ALA A 115 -7.19 3.93 -9.13
C ALA A 115 -8.45 4.80 -9.33
N PHE A 116 -9.01 4.84 -10.55
CA PHE A 116 -10.29 5.50 -10.80
C PHE A 116 -11.41 4.87 -9.99
N ASP A 117 -11.51 3.55 -9.99
CA ASP A 117 -12.53 2.81 -9.24
C ASP A 117 -12.47 3.15 -7.75
N LEU A 118 -11.27 3.22 -7.16
CA LEU A 118 -11.11 3.59 -5.75
C LEU A 118 -11.50 5.05 -5.46
N LEU A 119 -11.17 5.99 -6.35
CA LEU A 119 -11.58 7.39 -6.19
C LEU A 119 -13.09 7.56 -6.37
N GLU A 120 -13.71 6.79 -7.27
CA GLU A 120 -15.15 6.78 -7.52
C GLU A 120 -15.91 6.13 -6.35
N GLU A 121 -15.46 5.00 -5.82
CA GLU A 121 -15.97 4.37 -4.59
C GLU A 121 -16.00 5.34 -3.41
N ARG A 122 -14.99 6.21 -3.30
CA ARG A 122 -14.90 7.24 -2.25
C ARG A 122 -15.62 8.54 -2.58
N GLY A 123 -16.24 8.64 -3.76
CA GLY A 123 -17.01 9.81 -4.19
C GLY A 123 -16.16 11.04 -4.54
N TYR A 124 -14.88 10.87 -4.88
CA TYR A 124 -14.00 11.97 -5.32
C TYR A 124 -14.21 12.31 -6.79
N VAL A 125 -14.46 11.28 -7.60
CA VAL A 125 -14.68 11.39 -9.04
C VAL A 125 -15.89 10.57 -9.47
N ARG A 126 -16.39 10.82 -10.68
CA ARG A 126 -17.43 10.03 -11.33
C ARG A 126 -17.08 9.78 -12.78
N THR A 127 -17.14 8.53 -13.21
CA THR A 127 -16.86 8.14 -14.59
C THR A 127 -18.17 8.06 -15.38
N VAL A 128 -18.22 8.76 -16.52
CA VAL A 128 -19.39 8.78 -17.41
C VAL A 128 -19.01 8.25 -18.78
N ILE A 129 -19.64 7.15 -19.17
CA ILE A 129 -19.53 6.56 -20.50
C ILE A 129 -20.68 7.13 -21.35
N ARG A 130 -20.34 7.78 -22.46
CA ARG A 130 -21.36 8.24 -23.42
C ARG A 130 -21.56 7.20 -24.52
N PRO A 131 -22.81 6.87 -24.88
CA PRO A 131 -23.09 6.03 -26.04
C PRO A 131 -22.52 6.66 -27.32
N SER A 132 -22.09 5.82 -28.25
CA SER A 132 -21.72 6.26 -29.60
C SER A 132 -22.96 6.26 -30.48
N GLU A 133 -23.26 7.37 -31.16
CA GLU A 133 -24.30 7.44 -32.21
C GLU A 133 -23.78 6.95 -33.57
N GLY A 134 -22.54 6.45 -33.64
CA GLY A 134 -21.92 5.86 -34.82
C GLY A 134 -20.39 5.85 -34.71
N GLY A 135 -19.75 4.71 -35.01
CA GLY A 135 -18.28 4.55 -34.93
C GLY A 135 -17.75 4.17 -33.53
N ARG A 136 -16.41 4.22 -33.36
CA ARG A 136 -15.73 3.79 -32.12
C ARG A 136 -16.18 4.64 -30.92
N PRO A 137 -16.59 4.02 -29.80
CA PRO A 137 -17.02 4.76 -28.61
C PRO A 137 -15.97 5.76 -28.12
N PRO A 138 -16.39 6.97 -27.69
CA PRO A 138 -15.49 7.96 -27.12
C PRO A 138 -14.88 7.45 -25.80
N SER A 139 -13.71 7.98 -25.43
CA SER A 139 -13.10 7.65 -24.14
C SER A 139 -14.03 8.12 -23.00
N PRO A 140 -14.21 7.33 -21.92
CA PRO A 140 -15.01 7.75 -20.78
C PRO A 140 -14.51 9.08 -20.22
N THR A 141 -15.46 9.94 -19.86
CA THR A 141 -15.18 11.25 -19.25
C THR A 141 -15.29 11.14 -17.74
N VAL A 142 -14.28 11.64 -17.04
CA VAL A 142 -14.22 11.68 -15.57
C VAL A 142 -14.56 13.10 -15.12
N PHE A 143 -15.47 13.20 -14.15
CA PHE A 143 -15.85 14.45 -13.48
C PHE A 143 -15.34 14.40 -12.04
N VAL A 144 -14.72 15.48 -11.58
CA VAL A 144 -14.26 15.61 -10.19
C VAL A 144 -15.36 16.28 -9.37
N ARG A 145 -15.57 15.85 -8.12
CA ARG A 145 -16.65 16.33 -7.25
C ARG A 145 -16.50 17.83 -6.95
N PRO A 146 -17.45 18.75 -7.31
CA PRO A 146 -17.39 20.23 -7.28
C PRO A 146 -17.00 20.98 -5.97
N ASP A 147 -16.90 20.28 -4.85
CA ASP A 147 -16.49 20.84 -3.55
C ASP A 147 -14.98 20.73 -3.27
N MET A 148 -14.22 19.94 -4.05
CA MET A 148 -12.80 19.62 -3.77
C MET A 148 -11.82 20.80 -3.86
N TRP A 149 -12.22 21.95 -4.40
CA TRP A 149 -11.38 23.15 -4.56
C TRP A 149 -11.78 24.29 -3.64
N ARG A 150 -12.81 24.09 -2.79
CA ARG A 150 -13.28 25.09 -1.83
C ARG A 150 -12.49 24.96 -0.52
N MET A 151 -11.22 25.31 -0.57
CA MET A 151 -10.39 25.58 0.61
C MET A 151 -9.57 26.84 0.39
#